data_AF-A0AAW2JFB6-F1
#
_entry.id   AF-A0AAW2JFB6-F1
#
_cell.length_a   1.000
_cell.length_b   1.000
_cell.length_c   1.000
_cell.angle_alpha   90.00
_cell.angle_beta   90.00
_cell.angle_gamma   90.00
#
_symmetry.space_group_name_H-M   'P 1'
#
loop_
_entity.id
_entity.type
_entity.pdbx_description
1 polymer ?
#
loop_
_entity_poly.entity_id
_entity_poly.type
_entity_poly.pdbx_seq_one_letter_code
_entity_poly.pdbx_strand_id
1 'polypeptide(L)'
;MFEKKSSPFEGFISDLYESRLEAKKRGDEPMTFIYKILMNSLYGRFGMNPESIVTEICNQEKYDEMMMKDNFQSADKLNDDYYIVNYISNSQIVDDTEWKAPKHSAVQLSAAITACARIHMYPHISREDCYYTDTDSIVLGSPLSDDLVFPRKW
;
A
#
# COMPACT_ATOMS: atom_id res chain seq x y z
N MET A 1 -22.97 -4.30 -13.58
CA MET A 1 -22.78 -4.92 -12.24
C MET A 1 -21.77 -6.04 -12.41
N PHE A 2 -20.73 -6.13 -11.57
CA PHE A 2 -19.70 -7.17 -11.70
C PHE A 2 -20.21 -8.50 -11.13
N GLU A 3 -19.86 -9.61 -11.78
CA GLU A 3 -20.17 -10.96 -11.30
C GLU A 3 -19.29 -11.31 -10.09
N LYS A 4 -19.88 -11.92 -9.05
CA LYS A 4 -19.11 -12.42 -7.90
C LYS A 4 -18.27 -13.61 -8.36
N LYS A 5 -16.94 -13.45 -8.34
CA LYS A 5 -15.98 -14.52 -8.63
C LYS A 5 -15.15 -14.86 -7.41
N SER A 6 -14.58 -16.05 -7.39
CA SER A 6 -13.56 -16.42 -6.41
C SER A 6 -12.36 -15.48 -6.54
N SER A 7 -11.72 -15.19 -5.42
CA SER A 7 -10.54 -14.34 -5.40
C SER A 7 -9.38 -15.09 -6.07
N PRO A 8 -8.71 -14.52 -7.09
CA PRO A 8 -7.50 -15.13 -7.64
C PRO A 8 -6.33 -15.12 -6.66
N PHE A 9 -6.47 -14.42 -5.53
CA PHE A 9 -5.46 -14.30 -4.48
C PHE A 9 -5.68 -15.25 -3.30
N GLU A 10 -6.72 -16.09 -3.34
CA GLU A 10 -7.07 -16.98 -2.23
C GLU A 10 -5.90 -17.87 -1.81
N GLY A 11 -5.28 -18.59 -2.75
CA GLY A 11 -4.11 -19.43 -2.45
C GLY A 11 -2.95 -18.63 -1.86
N PHE A 12 -2.58 -17.51 -2.51
CA PHE A 12 -1.49 -16.65 -2.03
C PHE A 12 -1.70 -16.14 -0.60
N ILE A 13 -2.92 -15.68 -0.28
CA ILE A 13 -3.24 -15.17 1.05
C ILE A 13 -3.29 -16.31 2.07
N SER A 14 -3.90 -17.44 1.74
CA SER A 14 -3.98 -18.60 2.63
C SER A 14 -2.58 -19.13 2.98
N ASP A 15 -1.70 -19.30 1.99
CA ASP A 15 -0.33 -19.81 2.20
C ASP A 15 0.49 -18.89 3.12
N LEU A 16 0.42 -17.56 2.91
CA LEU A 16 1.11 -16.58 3.75
C LEU A 16 0.51 -16.50 5.15
N TYR A 17 -0.80 -16.64 5.27
CA TYR A 17 -1.49 -16.62 6.55
C TYR A 17 -1.12 -17.85 7.40
N GLU A 18 -1.12 -19.04 6.80
CA GLU A 18 -0.67 -20.26 7.46
C GLU A 18 0.80 -20.16 7.88
N SER A 19 1.67 -19.70 6.98
CA SER A 19 3.09 -19.47 7.27
C SER A 19 3.29 -18.51 8.45
N ARG A 20 2.45 -17.45 8.53
CA ARG A 20 2.44 -16.52 9.65
C ARG A 20 2.00 -17.16 10.96
N LEU A 21 0.98 -18.02 10.94
CA LEU A 21 0.53 -18.75 12.13
C LEU A 21 1.62 -19.68 12.66
N GLU A 22 2.32 -20.38 11.77
CA GLU A 22 3.44 -21.24 12.13
C GLU A 22 4.63 -20.45 12.70
N ALA A 23 4.95 -19.28 12.12
CA ALA A 23 5.97 -18.38 12.67
C ALA A 23 5.61 -17.92 14.10
N LYS A 24 4.35 -17.53 14.34
CA LYS A 24 3.87 -17.16 15.68
C LYS A 24 4.00 -18.29 16.69
N LYS A 25 3.62 -19.52 16.32
CA LYS A 25 3.74 -20.69 17.21
C LYS A 25 5.18 -20.96 17.64
N ARG A 26 6.15 -20.63 16.79
CA ARG A 26 7.58 -20.76 17.06
C ARG A 26 8.20 -19.56 17.79
N GLY A 27 7.43 -18.48 18.02
CA GLY A 27 7.95 -17.22 18.58
C GLY A 27 8.85 -16.44 17.61
N ASP A 28 8.73 -16.70 16.30
CA ASP A 28 9.50 -16.00 15.26
C ASP A 28 8.79 -14.70 14.87
N GLU A 29 8.99 -13.68 15.70
CA GLU A 29 8.43 -12.34 15.50
C GLU A 29 8.87 -11.67 14.20
N PRO A 30 10.16 -11.74 13.77
CA PRO A 30 10.59 -11.20 12.49
C PRO A 30 9.81 -11.78 11.30
N MET A 31 9.68 -13.11 11.23
CA MET A 31 8.93 -13.73 10.14
C MET A 31 7.43 -13.46 10.24
N THR A 32 6.88 -13.41 11.44
CA THR A 32 5.47 -13.01 11.66
C THR A 32 5.19 -11.62 11.10
N PHE A 33 6.14 -10.69 11.27
CA PHE A 33 6.06 -9.35 10.71
C PHE A 33 6.20 -9.36 9.18
N ILE A 34 7.18 -10.08 8.63
CA ILE A 34 7.39 -10.19 7.18
C ILE A 34 6.14 -10.72 6.48
N TYR A 35 5.56 -11.83 6.97
CA TYR A 35 4.35 -12.39 6.38
C TYR A 35 3.16 -11.41 6.46
N LYS A 36 3.01 -10.68 7.58
CA LYS A 36 1.99 -9.63 7.69
C LYS A 36 2.18 -8.55 6.63
N ILE A 37 3.41 -8.05 6.45
CA ILE A 37 3.72 -7.02 5.46
C ILE A 37 3.46 -7.52 4.05
N LEU A 38 3.83 -8.76 3.71
CA LEU A 38 3.60 -9.32 2.37
C LEU A 38 2.10 -9.38 2.02
N MET A 39 1.27 -9.85 2.96
CA MET A 39 -0.19 -9.88 2.75
C MET A 39 -0.77 -8.47 2.56
N ASN A 40 -0.35 -7.50 3.39
CA ASN A 40 -0.85 -6.13 3.32
C ASN A 40 -0.30 -5.36 2.09
N SER A 41 0.91 -5.70 1.63
CA SER A 41 1.54 -5.01 0.51
C SER A 41 0.89 -5.35 -0.83
N LEU A 42 0.20 -6.50 -0.94
CA LEU A 42 -0.44 -6.93 -2.19
C LEU A 42 -1.48 -5.90 -2.67
N TYR A 43 -2.41 -5.50 -1.81
CA TYR A 43 -3.46 -4.54 -2.21
C TYR A 43 -2.90 -3.13 -2.42
N GLY A 44 -1.83 -2.77 -1.68
CA GLY A 44 -1.10 -1.52 -1.85
C GLY A 44 -0.42 -1.45 -3.22
N ARG A 45 0.14 -2.58 -3.69
CA ARG A 45 0.75 -2.67 -5.02
C ARG A 45 -0.24 -2.37 -6.15
N PHE A 46 -1.49 -2.81 -6.01
CA PHE A 46 -2.54 -2.52 -6.99
C PHE A 46 -2.97 -1.05 -7.03
N GLY A 47 -2.77 -0.31 -5.94
CA GLY A 47 -3.12 1.12 -5.81
C GLY A 47 -1.94 2.07 -6.02
N MET A 48 -0.82 1.58 -6.58
CA MET A 48 0.38 2.38 -6.76
C MET A 48 0.13 3.54 -7.74
N ASN A 49 0.46 4.76 -7.31
CA ASN A 49 0.38 5.95 -8.15
C ASN A 49 1.34 5.78 -9.35
N PRO A 50 0.86 5.92 -10.60
CA PRO A 50 1.74 5.91 -11.76
C PRO A 50 2.73 7.07 -11.76
N GLU A 51 2.32 8.24 -11.26
CA GLU A 51 3.18 9.40 -11.10
C GLU A 51 4.06 9.20 -9.86
N SER A 52 5.37 9.33 -10.04
CA SER A 52 6.34 9.17 -8.95
C SER A 52 7.47 10.17 -9.03
N ILE A 53 7.98 10.56 -7.87
CA ILE A 53 9.20 11.36 -7.77
C ILE A 53 10.39 10.41 -7.93
N VAL A 54 11.24 10.71 -8.89
CA VAL A 54 12.54 10.07 -9.07
C VAL A 54 13.59 10.97 -8.44
N THR A 55 14.39 10.39 -7.55
CA THR A 55 15.57 11.02 -6.97
C THR A 55 16.80 10.35 -7.54
N GLU A 56 17.70 11.11 -8.16
CA GLU A 56 18.96 10.57 -8.68
C GLU A 56 20.15 11.48 -8.33
N ILE A 57 21.33 10.87 -8.23
CA ILE A 57 22.59 11.60 -8.14
C ILE A 57 23.13 11.75 -9.56
N CYS A 58 23.43 12.98 -9.97
CA CYS A 58 23.91 13.28 -11.32
C CYS A 58 25.06 14.30 -11.30
N ASN A 59 25.79 14.40 -12.41
CA ASN A 59 26.85 15.40 -12.60
C ASN A 59 26.26 16.74 -13.08
N GLN A 60 27.11 17.77 -13.19
CA GLN A 60 26.72 19.10 -13.66
C GLN A 60 25.98 19.06 -15.01
N GLU A 61 26.49 18.34 -16.01
CA GLU A 61 25.90 18.25 -17.34
C GLU A 61 24.45 17.74 -17.29
N LYS A 62 24.23 16.62 -16.59
CA LYS A 62 22.88 16.05 -16.46
C LYS A 62 21.98 16.90 -15.56
N TYR A 63 22.53 17.60 -14.57
CA TYR A 63 21.77 18.58 -13.79
C TYR A 63 21.25 19.73 -14.68
N ASP A 64 22.11 20.30 -15.53
CA ASP A 64 21.74 21.38 -16.45
C ASP A 64 20.68 20.91 -17.46
N GLU A 65 20.79 19.67 -17.97
CA GLU A 65 19.76 19.06 -18.81
C GLU A 65 18.41 18.91 -18.09
N MET A 66 18.42 18.46 -16.83
CA MET A 66 17.18 18.23 -16.07
C MET A 66 16.49 19.55 -15.71
N MET A 67 17.26 20.61 -15.43
CA MET A 67 16.71 21.94 -15.12
C MET A 67 15.87 22.54 -16.23
N MET A 68 16.07 22.09 -17.48
CA MET A 68 15.32 22.55 -18.64
C MET A 68 14.03 21.75 -18.88
N LYS A 69 13.78 20.68 -18.11
CA LYS A 69 12.59 19.83 -18.28
C LYS A 69 11.45 20.30 -17.38
N ASP A 70 10.23 20.27 -17.93
CA ASP A 70 9.01 20.66 -17.21
C ASP A 70 8.68 19.78 -15.99
N ASN A 71 9.26 18.57 -15.93
CA ASN A 71 9.04 17.63 -14.83
C ASN A 71 10.05 17.80 -13.67
N PHE A 72 11.01 18.72 -13.78
CA PHE A 72 11.95 19.01 -12.70
C PHE A 72 11.25 19.57 -11.46
N GLN A 73 11.69 19.17 -10.28
CA GLN A 73 11.13 19.62 -8.99
C GLN A 73 12.13 20.38 -8.15
N SER A 74 13.29 19.78 -7.89
CA SER A 74 14.32 20.40 -7.06
C SER A 74 15.69 19.77 -7.28
N ALA A 75 16.72 20.48 -6.86
CA ALA A 75 18.07 19.95 -6.81
C ALA A 75 18.84 20.52 -5.63
N ASP A 76 19.68 19.69 -5.03
CA ASP A 76 20.61 20.06 -3.98
C ASP A 76 22.04 19.68 -4.43
N LYS A 77 22.98 20.62 -4.31
CA LYS A 77 24.40 20.34 -4.58
C LYS A 77 24.92 19.40 -3.49
N LEU A 78 25.38 18.21 -3.86
CA LEU A 78 25.93 17.23 -2.94
C LEU A 78 27.41 17.50 -2.67
N ASN A 79 28.17 17.79 -3.71
CA ASN A 79 29.57 18.24 -3.67
C ASN A 79 29.92 18.96 -4.99
N ASP A 80 31.19 19.23 -5.24
CA ASP A 80 31.62 19.97 -6.44
C ASP A 80 31.36 19.24 -7.76
N ASP A 81 31.21 17.92 -7.73
CA ASP A 81 31.03 17.10 -8.93
C ASP A 81 29.58 16.61 -9.12
N TYR A 82 28.78 16.61 -8.06
CA TYR A 82 27.48 15.95 -8.02
C TYR A 82 26.34 16.77 -7.40
N TYR A 83 25.15 16.52 -7.93
CA TYR A 83 23.86 17.04 -7.49
C TYR A 83 22.93 15.88 -7.16
N ILE A 84 22.07 16.07 -6.16
CA ILE A 84 20.87 15.24 -5.95
C ILE A 84 19.73 15.98 -6.64
N VAL A 85 19.10 15.37 -7.63
CA VAL A 85 17.98 15.97 -8.37
C VAL A 85 16.71 15.17 -8.16
N ASN A 86 15.59 15.88 -8.07
CA ASN A 86 14.24 15.33 -7.98
C ASN A 86 13.43 15.78 -9.19
N TYR A 87 12.76 14.83 -9.84
CA TYR A 87 11.85 15.11 -10.94
C TYR A 87 10.69 14.13 -10.97
N ILE A 88 9.55 14.53 -11.55
CA ILE A 88 8.38 13.67 -11.71
C ILE A 88 8.59 12.75 -12.91
N SER A 89 8.37 11.46 -12.73
CA SER A 89 8.21 10.51 -13.83
C SER A 89 6.74 10.16 -14.03
N ASN A 90 6.36 9.84 -15.27
CA ASN A 90 4.98 9.54 -15.67
C ASN A 90 3.99 10.67 -15.28
N SER A 91 4.34 11.92 -15.63
CA SER A 91 3.39 13.02 -15.50
C SER A 91 2.21 12.81 -16.46
N GLN A 92 1.08 13.46 -16.21
CA GLN A 92 -0.09 13.37 -17.11
C GLN A 92 0.16 14.00 -18.50
N ILE A 93 1.32 14.62 -18.72
CA ILE A 93 1.72 15.34 -19.94
C ILE A 93 2.99 14.68 -20.48
N VAL A 94 2.93 13.40 -20.81
CA VAL A 94 3.93 12.73 -21.65
C VAL A 94 3.22 12.11 -22.84
N ASP A 95 3.90 12.07 -23.98
CA ASP A 95 3.46 11.28 -25.12
C ASP A 95 3.29 9.81 -24.67
N ASP A 96 2.30 9.09 -25.23
CA ASP A 96 1.99 7.70 -24.86
C ASP A 96 3.22 6.78 -24.99
N THR A 97 4.19 7.18 -25.81
CA THR A 97 5.48 6.49 -26.01
C THR A 97 6.43 6.59 -24.82
N GLU A 98 6.28 7.62 -23.96
CA GLU A 98 7.11 7.88 -22.78
C GLU A 98 6.42 7.50 -21.45
N TRP A 99 5.12 7.18 -21.50
CA TRP A 99 4.36 6.75 -20.33
C TRP A 99 4.79 5.35 -19.84
N LYS A 100 5.52 5.30 -18.71
CA LYS A 100 5.95 4.06 -18.05
C LYS A 100 4.99 3.68 -16.92
N ALA A 101 3.74 3.39 -17.27
CA ALA A 101 2.74 2.92 -16.31
C ALA A 101 3.31 1.77 -15.44
N PRO A 102 2.98 1.70 -14.14
CA PRO A 102 3.32 0.55 -13.33
C PRO A 102 2.67 -0.69 -13.95
N LYS A 103 3.50 -1.60 -14.49
CA LYS A 103 3.07 -2.79 -15.24
C LYS A 103 2.14 -3.75 -14.47
N HIS A 104 2.01 -3.55 -13.16
CA HIS A 104 1.25 -4.41 -12.25
C HIS A 104 0.29 -3.60 -11.34
N SER A 105 -0.12 -2.39 -11.75
CA SER A 105 -1.16 -1.63 -11.05
C SER A 105 -2.55 -2.05 -11.55
N ALA A 106 -3.50 -2.12 -10.63
CA ALA A 106 -4.90 -2.48 -10.90
C ALA A 106 -5.78 -1.77 -9.87
N VAL A 107 -5.89 -0.45 -10.00
CA VAL A 107 -6.51 0.44 -8.99
C VAL A 107 -7.91 -0.01 -8.59
N GLN A 108 -8.68 -0.60 -9.51
CA GLN A 108 -9.99 -1.17 -9.25
C GLN A 108 -9.97 -2.28 -8.19
N LEU A 109 -8.92 -3.10 -8.14
CA LEU A 109 -8.76 -4.15 -7.13
C LEU A 109 -8.46 -3.55 -5.75
N SER A 110 -7.56 -2.55 -5.70
CA SER A 110 -7.26 -1.84 -4.44
C SER A 110 -8.50 -1.13 -3.89
N ALA A 111 -9.25 -0.45 -4.76
CA ALA A 111 -10.52 0.19 -4.41
C ALA A 111 -11.55 -0.81 -3.90
N ALA A 112 -11.71 -1.96 -4.57
CA ALA A 112 -12.63 -3.01 -4.15
C ALA A 112 -12.25 -3.60 -2.78
N ILE A 113 -10.96 -3.89 -2.55
CA ILE A 113 -10.49 -4.43 -1.26
C ILE A 113 -10.78 -3.44 -0.13
N THR A 114 -10.44 -2.15 -0.29
CA THR A 114 -10.70 -1.14 0.75
C THR A 114 -12.20 -0.87 0.95
N ALA A 115 -13.01 -0.93 -0.11
CA ALA A 115 -14.47 -0.81 0.00
C ALA A 115 -15.08 -1.98 0.77
N CYS A 116 -14.69 -3.22 0.44
CA CYS A 116 -15.14 -4.42 1.16
C CYS A 116 -14.73 -4.38 2.64
N ALA A 117 -13.50 -3.93 2.96
CA ALA A 117 -13.06 -3.76 4.34
C ALA A 117 -13.94 -2.74 5.10
N ARG A 118 -14.25 -1.58 4.50
CA ARG A 118 -15.16 -0.59 5.10
C ARG A 118 -16.57 -1.12 5.29
N ILE A 119 -17.12 -1.84 4.30
CA ILE A 119 -18.44 -2.48 4.40
C ILE A 119 -18.46 -3.51 5.53
N HIS A 120 -17.37 -4.29 5.69
CA HIS A 120 -17.24 -5.26 6.76
C HIS A 120 -17.18 -4.60 8.15
N MET A 121 -16.48 -3.47 8.26
CA MET A 121 -16.38 -2.72 9.51
C MET A 121 -17.64 -1.91 9.85
N TYR A 122 -18.47 -1.58 8.85
CA TYR A 122 -19.62 -0.70 9.00
C TYR A 122 -20.58 -1.09 10.15
N PRO A 123 -20.99 -2.36 10.35
CA PRO A 123 -21.87 -2.74 11.45
C PRO A 123 -21.31 -2.42 12.84
N HIS A 124 -19.98 -2.35 12.97
CA HIS A 124 -19.32 -2.00 14.23
C HIS A 124 -19.14 -0.49 14.37
N ILE A 125 -18.84 0.19 13.27
CA ILE A 125 -18.68 1.66 13.21
C ILE A 125 -20.02 2.36 13.43
N SER A 126 -21.12 1.81 12.92
CA SER A 126 -22.46 2.42 12.98
C SER A 126 -23.14 2.26 14.34
N ARG A 127 -22.46 1.67 15.34
CA ARG A 127 -23.00 1.56 16.70
C ARG A 127 -23.01 2.92 17.38
N GLU A 128 -24.06 3.20 18.16
CA GLU A 128 -24.16 4.46 18.91
C GLU A 128 -23.02 4.65 19.92
N ASP A 129 -22.46 3.56 20.44
CA ASP A 129 -21.38 3.56 21.41
C ASP A 129 -19.98 3.40 20.78
N CYS A 130 -19.85 3.59 19.47
CA CYS A 130 -18.55 3.62 18.80
C CYS A 130 -17.91 5.01 18.92
N TYR A 131 -16.81 5.09 19.68
CA TYR A 131 -16.09 6.35 19.92
C TYR A 131 -15.00 6.62 18.90
N TYR A 132 -14.40 5.58 18.32
CA TYR A 132 -13.29 5.71 17.39
C TYR A 132 -13.17 4.49 16.48
N THR A 133 -12.63 4.71 15.28
CA THR A 133 -12.23 3.66 14.37
C THR A 133 -10.98 4.06 13.59
N ASP A 134 -10.09 3.09 13.37
CA ASP A 134 -8.96 3.21 12.44
C ASP A 134 -8.78 1.89 11.69
N THR A 135 -8.99 1.94 10.38
CA THR A 135 -8.80 0.84 9.43
C THR A 135 -9.60 -0.43 9.79
N ASP A 136 -9.04 -1.31 10.61
CA ASP A 136 -9.61 -2.59 11.07
C ASP A 136 -9.82 -2.64 12.60
N SER A 137 -9.74 -1.47 13.26
CA SER A 137 -9.90 -1.31 14.71
C SER A 137 -11.07 -0.38 15.07
N ILE A 138 -11.64 -0.61 16.25
CA ILE A 138 -12.74 0.16 16.84
C ILE A 138 -12.54 0.32 18.36
N VAL A 139 -13.07 1.40 18.91
CA VAL A 139 -13.17 1.64 20.36
C VAL A 139 -14.64 1.81 20.70
N LEU A 140 -15.16 0.93 21.56
CA LEU A 140 -16.58 0.86 21.91
C LEU A 140 -16.81 1.15 23.39
N GLY A 141 -17.97 1.71 23.72
CA GLY A 141 -18.43 1.90 25.10
C GLY A 141 -18.91 0.62 25.78
N SER A 142 -19.38 -0.34 25.01
CA SER A 142 -19.81 -1.66 25.48
C SER A 142 -19.15 -2.77 24.66
N PRO A 143 -18.95 -3.97 25.26
CA PRO A 143 -18.28 -5.07 24.59
C PRO A 143 -19.02 -5.54 23.33
N LEU A 144 -18.29 -6.17 22.41
CA LEU A 144 -18.88 -6.96 21.33
C LEU A 144 -19.52 -8.23 21.89
N SER A 145 -20.44 -8.84 21.13
CA SER A 145 -20.94 -10.19 21.44
C SER A 145 -19.79 -11.18 21.50
N ASP A 146 -19.86 -12.16 22.40
CA ASP A 146 -18.83 -13.19 22.57
C ASP A 146 -18.53 -13.95 21.26
N ASP A 147 -19.52 -14.11 20.38
CA ASP A 147 -19.36 -14.76 19.06
C ASP A 147 -18.41 -14.00 18.12
N LEU A 148 -18.21 -12.69 18.37
CA LEU A 148 -17.34 -11.82 17.59
C LEU A 148 -15.97 -11.62 18.26
N VAL A 149 -15.77 -12.18 19.45
CA VAL A 149 -14.53 -12.06 20.23
C VAL A 149 -13.80 -13.39 20.21
N PHE A 150 -12.69 -13.45 19.47
CA PHE A 150 -11.80 -14.62 19.56
C PHE A 150 -11.19 -14.68 20.97
N PRO A 151 -11.27 -15.82 21.69
CA PRO A 151 -10.70 -15.91 23.03
C PRO A 151 -9.18 -15.82 22.94
N ARG A 152 -8.60 -14.73 23.47
CA ARG A 152 -7.17 -14.65 23.75
C ARG A 152 -6.87 -15.57 24.94
N LYS A 153 -6.60 -16.85 24.67
CA LYS A 153 -5.85 -17.67 25.62
C LYS A 153 -4.38 -17.29 25.47
N TRP A 154 -3.90 -16.48 26.41
CA TRP A 154 -2.47 -16.25 26.63
C TRP A 154 -1.87 -17.43 27.39
#